data_AF-A0A1F7CLQ4-F1
#
_entry.id   AF-A0A1F7CLQ4-F1
#
_cell.length_a   1.000
_cell.length_b   1.000
_cell.length_c   1.000
_cell.angle_alpha   90.00
_cell.angle_beta   90.00
_cell.angle_gamma   90.00
#
_symmetry.space_group_name_H-M   'P 1'
#
loop_
_entity.id
_entity.type
_entity.pdbx_description
1 polymer ?
#
loop_
_entity_poly.entity_id
_entity_poly.type
_entity_poly.pdbx_seq_one_letter_code
_entity_poly.pdbx_strand_id
1 'polypeptide(L)'
;MAQIEPDLLTKNIPLLDEKHKGETPEQHAQRTARYQKAMAEYDKRYAELMASLNRDVAQQKRTGIAAIEQKNAKKEASTLSGIESAILSSS
;
A
#
# COMPACT_ATOMS: atom_id res chain seq x y z
N MET A 1 2.45 -10.82 15.89
CA MET A 1 1.72 -9.56 15.66
C MET A 1 1.92 -8.70 16.90
N ALA A 2 2.54 -7.52 16.80
CA ALA A 2 2.60 -6.65 17.99
C ALA A 2 1.19 -6.26 18.40
N GLN A 3 0.91 -6.42 19.69
CA GLN A 3 -0.36 -6.08 20.29
C GLN A 3 -0.55 -4.57 20.17
N ILE A 4 -1.58 -4.15 19.41
CA ILE A 4 -1.96 -2.74 19.33
C ILE A 4 -2.29 -2.26 20.74
N GLU A 5 -1.85 -1.06 21.12
CA GLU A 5 -2.19 -0.48 22.42
C GLU A 5 -3.73 -0.46 22.56
N PRO A 6 -4.28 -1.23 23.52
CA PRO A 6 -5.72 -1.45 23.58
C PRO A 6 -6.48 -0.14 23.81
N ASP A 7 -5.90 0.79 24.55
CA ASP A 7 -6.53 2.09 24.81
C ASP A 7 -6.69 2.95 23.55
N LEU A 8 -5.81 2.76 22.56
CA LEU A 8 -5.84 3.52 21.30
C LEU A 8 -6.78 2.89 20.25
N LEU A 9 -7.55 1.86 20.62
CA LEU A 9 -8.57 1.28 19.75
C LEU A 9 -9.85 2.14 19.81
N THR A 10 -10.45 2.42 18.65
CA THR A 10 -11.68 3.24 18.54
C THR A 10 -12.78 2.79 19.51
N LYS A 11 -12.95 1.48 19.70
CA LYS A 11 -13.95 0.89 20.61
C LYS A 11 -13.73 1.21 22.09
N ASN A 12 -12.49 1.55 22.47
CA ASN A 12 -12.09 1.77 23.86
C ASN A 12 -11.97 3.26 24.22
N ILE A 13 -11.90 4.15 23.22
CA ILE A 13 -11.82 5.62 23.42
C ILE A 13 -12.93 6.14 24.36
N PRO A 14 -14.21 5.77 24.19
CA PRO A 14 -15.27 6.29 25.06
C PRO A 14 -15.16 5.86 26.53
N LEU A 15 -14.34 4.84 26.83
CA LEU A 15 -14.19 4.26 28.16
C LEU A 15 -12.94 4.77 28.89
N LEU A 16 -12.09 5.57 28.23
CA LEU A 16 -10.79 5.98 28.79
C LEU A 16 -10.92 6.88 30.01
N ASP A 17 -11.90 7.78 30.01
CA ASP A 17 -12.10 8.73 31.12
C ASP A 17 -12.46 8.00 32.42
N GLU A 18 -13.32 6.98 32.34
CA GLU A 18 -13.67 6.15 33.49
C GLU A 18 -12.52 5.21 33.87
N LYS A 19 -11.84 4.62 32.88
CA LYS A 19 -10.73 3.69 33.09
C LYS A 19 -9.54 4.32 33.82
N HIS A 20 -9.25 5.60 33.56
CA HIS A 20 -8.12 6.34 34.12
C HIS A 20 -8.54 7.37 35.16
N LYS A 21 -9.76 7.24 35.68
CA LYS A 21 -10.29 8.12 36.72
C LYS A 21 -9.46 8.03 37.99
N GLY A 22 -8.98 9.18 38.47
CA GLY A 22 -8.17 9.26 39.67
C GLY A 22 -6.72 8.80 39.49
N GLU A 23 -6.22 8.69 38.25
CA GLU A 23 -4.80 8.39 38.03
C GLU A 23 -3.90 9.48 38.63
N THR A 24 -2.75 9.07 39.17
CA THR A 24 -1.72 10.01 39.64
C THR A 24 -0.92 10.59 38.46
N PRO A 25 -0.21 11.70 38.66
CA PRO A 25 0.69 12.25 37.63
C PRO A 25 1.73 11.24 37.12
N GLU A 26 2.25 10.37 37.98
CA GLU A 26 3.21 9.33 37.61
C GLU A 26 2.57 8.25 36.73
N GLN A 27 1.33 7.85 37.04
CA GLN A 27 0.57 6.88 36.24
C GLN A 27 0.21 7.47 34.87
N HIS A 28 -0.18 8.74 34.84
CA HIS A 28 -0.40 9.49 33.60
C HIS A 28 0.86 9.50 32.72
N ALA A 29 2.02 9.82 33.31
CA ALA A 29 3.28 9.87 32.59
C ALA A 29 3.66 8.50 32.00
N GLN A 30 3.48 7.42 32.76
CA GLN A 30 3.72 6.06 32.28
C GLN A 30 2.80 5.68 31.13
N ARG A 31 1.51 6.04 31.21
CA ARG A 31 0.51 5.80 30.17
C ARG A 31 0.85 6.57 28.89
N THR A 32 1.19 7.85 29.01
CA THR A 32 1.59 8.69 27.88
C THR A 32 2.85 8.16 27.20
N ALA A 33 3.86 7.73 27.97
CA ALA A 33 5.07 7.12 27.41
C ALA A 33 4.76 5.81 26.64
N ARG A 34 3.79 5.02 27.12
CA ARG A 34 3.33 3.81 26.42
C ARG A 34 2.64 4.17 25.10
N TYR A 35 1.77 5.19 25.09
CA TYR A 35 1.08 5.63 23.88
C TYR A 35 2.06 6.18 22.84
N GLN A 36 3.06 6.96 23.25
CA GLN A 36 4.10 7.47 22.35
C GLN A 36 4.86 6.34 21.64
N LYS A 37 5.24 5.29 22.38
CA LYS A 37 5.89 4.10 21.79
C LYS A 37 4.98 3.39 20.80
N ALA A 38 3.69 3.25 21.13
CA ALA A 38 2.72 2.61 20.26
C ALA A 38 2.50 3.39 18.96
N MET A 39 2.43 4.73 19.04
CA MET A 39 2.30 5.59 17.85
C MET A 39 3.57 5.56 16.98
N ALA A 40 4.75 5.59 17.58
CA ALA A 40 6.01 5.49 16.83
C ALA A 40 6.12 4.17 16.05
N GLU A 41 5.70 3.05 16.65
CA GLU A 41 5.66 1.76 15.97
C GLU A 41 4.58 1.73 14.86
N TYR A 42 3.44 2.38 15.08
CA TYR A 42 2.42 2.55 14.05
C TYR A 42 2.98 3.31 12.84
N ASP A 43 3.62 4.46 13.06
CA ASP A 43 4.18 5.29 11.99
C ASP A 43 5.20 4.53 11.16
N LYS A 44 6.08 3.77 11.82
CA LYS A 44 7.05 2.89 11.16
C LYS A 44 6.35 1.87 10.24
N ARG A 45 5.37 1.15 10.77
CA ARG A 45 4.64 0.13 9.99
C ARG A 45 3.82 0.71 8.86
N TYR A 46 3.23 1.87 9.09
CA TYR A 46 2.50 2.59 8.07
C TYR A 46 3.42 3.00 6.91
N ALA A 47 4.61 3.53 7.23
CA ALA A 47 5.60 3.85 6.21
C ALA A 47 6.06 2.61 5.42
N GLU A 48 6.32 1.48 6.11
CA GLU A 48 6.67 0.21 5.47
C GLU A 48 5.56 -0.31 4.54
N LEU A 49 4.31 -0.24 5.00
CA LEU A 49 3.14 -0.63 4.22
C LEU A 49 3.01 0.24 2.96
N MET A 50 3.04 1.57 3.10
CA MET A 50 2.93 2.50 1.99
C MET A 50 4.07 2.33 0.99
N ALA A 51 5.30 2.09 1.47
CA ALA A 51 6.43 1.77 0.61
C ALA A 51 6.20 0.47 -0.19
N SER A 52 5.63 -0.56 0.44
CA SER A 52 5.29 -1.81 -0.24
C SER A 52 4.22 -1.59 -1.31
N LEU A 53 3.10 -0.92 -0.97
CA LEU A 53 2.04 -0.63 -1.93
C LEU A 53 2.57 0.15 -3.14
N ASN A 54 3.40 1.16 -2.91
CA ASN A 54 3.99 1.95 -3.99
C ASN A 54 4.86 1.08 -4.93
N ARG A 55 5.62 0.13 -4.39
CA ARG A 55 6.39 -0.82 -5.21
C ARG A 55 5.48 -1.73 -6.03
N ASP A 56 4.42 -2.24 -5.42
CA ASP A 56 3.48 -3.16 -6.08
C ASP A 56 2.74 -2.45 -7.23
N VAL A 57 2.26 -1.21 -6.99
CA VAL A 57 1.64 -0.37 -8.01
C VAL A 57 2.61 -0.07 -9.15
N ALA A 58 3.86 0.30 -8.84
CA ALA A 58 4.88 0.54 -9.86
C ALA A 58 5.17 -0.71 -10.69
N GLN A 59 5.21 -1.88 -10.05
CA GLN A 59 5.41 -3.15 -10.73
C GLN A 59 4.25 -3.49 -11.65
N GLN A 60 3.01 -3.39 -11.16
CA GLN A 60 1.81 -3.64 -11.97
C GLN A 60 1.73 -2.69 -13.17
N LYS A 61 2.07 -1.41 -12.99
CA LYS A 61 2.13 -0.44 -14.09
C LYS A 61 3.13 -0.87 -15.17
N ARG A 62 4.35 -1.27 -14.77
CA ARG A 62 5.37 -1.75 -15.70
C ARG A 62 4.91 -3.00 -16.47
N THR A 63 4.33 -3.97 -15.76
CA THR A 63 3.80 -5.19 -16.38
C THR A 63 2.65 -4.88 -17.34
N GLY A 64 1.75 -3.96 -16.99
CA GLY A 64 0.65 -3.54 -17.86
C GLY A 64 1.12 -2.87 -19.15
N ILE A 65 2.10 -1.96 -19.05
CA ILE A 65 2.70 -1.29 -20.22
C ILE A 65 3.37 -2.32 -21.13
N ALA A 66 4.22 -3.19 -20.58
CA ALA A 66 4.92 -4.21 -21.36
C ALA A 66 3.96 -5.16 -22.08
N ALA A 67 2.83 -5.52 -21.45
CA ALA A 67 1.79 -6.34 -22.08
C ALA A 67 1.12 -5.63 -23.26
N ILE A 68 0.85 -4.32 -23.14
CA ILE A 68 0.28 -3.50 -24.22
C ILE A 68 1.28 -3.37 -25.37
N GLU A 69 2.55 -3.08 -25.07
CA GLU A 69 3.62 -2.98 -26.07
C GLU A 69 3.78 -4.28 -26.84
N GLN A 70 3.82 -5.42 -26.14
CA GLN A 70 3.91 -6.73 -26.77
C GLN A 70 2.69 -7.02 -27.67
N LYS A 71 1.49 -6.63 -27.24
CA LYS A 71 0.28 -6.78 -28.05
C LYS A 71 0.34 -5.91 -29.31
N ASN A 72 0.83 -4.68 -29.19
CA ASN A 72 0.97 -3.75 -30.32
C ASN A 72 2.02 -4.28 -31.32
N ALA A 73 3.19 -4.71 -30.84
CA ALA A 73 4.23 -5.28 -31.70
C ALA A 73 3.73 -6.49 -32.51
N LYS A 74 2.93 -7.38 -31.89
CA LYS A 74 2.30 -8.51 -32.59
C LYS A 74 1.29 -8.04 -33.63
N LYS A 75 0.47 -7.04 -33.32
CA LYS A 75 -0.51 -6.46 -34.25
C LYS A 75 0.17 -5.79 -35.44
N GLU A 76 1.23 -5.04 -35.20
CA GLU A 76 2.03 -4.38 -36.24
C GLU A 76 2.68 -5.41 -37.16
N ALA A 77 3.34 -6.44 -36.62
CA ALA A 77 3.92 -7.52 -37.42
C ALA A 77 2.88 -8.23 -38.29
N SER A 78 1.69 -8.52 -37.73
CA SER A 78 0.59 -9.11 -38.50
C SER A 78 0.05 -8.18 -39.59
N THR A 79 -0.02 -6.88 -39.32
CA THR A 79 -0.49 -5.88 -40.29
C THR A 79 0.50 -5.75 -41.44
N LEU A 80 1.81 -5.71 -41.12
CA LEU A 80 2.88 -5.60 -42.10
C LEU A 80 2.91 -6.83 -43.02
N SER A 81 2.82 -8.03 -42.46
CA SER A 81 2.73 -9.29 -43.23
C SER A 81 1.50 -9.33 -44.15
N GLY A 82 0.37 -8.77 -43.71
CA GLY A 82 -0.83 -8.63 -44.56
C GLY A 82 -0.62 -7.68 -45.73
N ILE A 83 0.05 -6.55 -45.50
CA ILE A 83 0.39 -5.57 -46.56
C ILE A 83 1.38 -6.19 -47.56
N GLU A 84 2.44 -6.84 -47.09
CA GLU A 84 3.42 -7.53 -47.95
C GLU A 84 2.74 -8.57 -48.84
N SER A 85 1.85 -9.38 -48.27
CA SER A 85 1.10 -10.39 -49.02
C SER A 85 0.21 -9.76 -50.09
N ALA A 86 -0.42 -8.62 -49.81
CA ALA A 86 -1.26 -7.90 -50.76
C ALA A 86 -0.45 -7.26 -51.90
N ILE A 87 0.75 -6.75 -51.62
CA ILE A 87 1.63 -6.20 -52.67
C ILE A 87 2.12 -7.31 -53.60
N LEU A 88 2.55 -8.45 -53.03
CA LEU A 88 3.03 -9.60 -53.79
C LEU A 88 1.94 -10.27 -54.63
N SER A 89 0.68 -10.24 -54.20
CA SER A 89 -0.43 -10.81 -54.99
C SER A 89 -0.97 -9.87 -56.07
N SER A 90 -0.57 -8.59 -56.06
CA SER A 90 -0.98 -7.56 -57.02
C SER A 90 0.02 -7.32 -58.15
N SER A 91 1.17 -8.01 -58.13
CA SER A 91 2.23 -7.96 -59.15
C SER A 91 2.21 -9.22 -60.01
#